data_AF-A0A5Q0JRK4-F1
#
_entry.id   AF-A0A5Q0JRK4-F1
#
_cell.length_a   1.000
_cell.length_b   1.000
_cell.length_c   1.000
_cell.angle_alpha   90.00
_cell.angle_beta   90.00
_cell.angle_gamma   90.00
#
_symmetry.space_group_name_H-M   'P 1'
#
loop_
_entity.id
_entity.type
_entity.pdbx_description
1 polymer ?
#
loop_
_entity_poly.entity_id
_entity_poly.type
_entity_poly.pdbx_seq_one_letter_code
_entity_poly.pdbx_strand_id
1 'polypeptide(L)'
;MKTLLTKNLLTFTWVTLLLTIIFRAGLSTAITNKMTIAIILCAVIYAILMWFNGRYFGKKDYEYLPLYDVGFRFHLSTFIAHNTVSLLWFVFAFESKYENIKVIYITALIWLVFLILHFLYFLSIRKSSIKNLDKDNLFE
;
A
#
# COMPACT_ATOMS: atom_id res chain seq x y z
N MET A 1 -2.55 26.12 -2.27
CA MET A 1 -2.04 25.57 -1.00
C MET A 1 -1.62 24.13 -1.27
N LYS A 2 -0.36 23.74 -1.01
CA LYS A 2 0.07 22.35 -1.22
C LYS A 2 -0.59 21.46 -0.14
N THR A 3 -1.34 20.45 -0.55
CA THR A 3 -2.15 19.58 0.32
C THR A 3 -1.36 18.32 0.72
N LEU A 4 -1.66 17.76 1.89
CA LEU A 4 -1.14 16.45 2.32
C LEU A 4 -1.61 15.29 1.41
N LEU A 5 -2.70 15.48 0.67
CA LEU A 5 -3.15 14.60 -0.40
C LEU A 5 -2.66 15.19 -1.72
N THR A 6 -1.51 14.72 -2.19
CA THR A 6 -0.92 15.15 -3.46
C THR A 6 -1.53 14.37 -4.62
N LYS A 7 -1.43 14.93 -5.84
CA LYS A 7 -1.87 14.23 -7.05
C LYS A 7 -1.12 12.90 -7.24
N ASN A 8 0.18 12.84 -6.92
CA ASN A 8 0.96 11.63 -7.04
C ASN A 8 0.51 10.54 -6.05
N LEU A 9 0.22 10.90 -4.80
CA LEU A 9 -0.33 9.96 -3.81
C LEU A 9 -1.71 9.45 -4.25
N LEU A 10 -2.58 10.32 -4.77
CA LEU A 10 -3.90 9.91 -5.28
C LEU A 10 -3.78 8.96 -6.47
N THR A 11 -2.92 9.27 -7.45
CA THR A 11 -2.70 8.38 -8.60
C THR A 11 -2.09 7.06 -8.16
N PHE A 12 -1.11 7.07 -7.25
CA PHE A 12 -0.56 5.86 -6.64
C PHE A 12 -1.65 5.00 -6.00
N THR A 13 -2.55 5.62 -5.23
CA THR A 13 -3.67 4.94 -4.56
C THR A 13 -4.59 4.26 -5.58
N TRP A 14 -4.96 4.98 -6.64
CA TRP A 14 -5.79 4.43 -7.71
C TRP A 14 -5.14 3.25 -8.42
N VAL A 15 -3.85 3.34 -8.75
CA VAL A 15 -3.10 2.24 -9.35
C VAL A 15 -3.02 1.05 -8.37
N THR A 16 -2.79 1.30 -7.08
CA THR A 16 -2.79 0.25 -6.04
C THR A 16 -4.13 -0.46 -5.95
N LEU A 17 -5.26 0.27 -6.02
CA LEU A 17 -6.59 -0.33 -6.05
C LEU A 17 -6.78 -1.26 -7.25
N LEU A 18 -6.44 -0.78 -8.46
CA LEU A 18 -6.52 -1.58 -9.68
C LEU A 18 -5.64 -2.83 -9.62
N LEU A 19 -4.37 -2.68 -9.21
CA LEU A 19 -3.44 -3.79 -9.06
C LEU A 19 -3.94 -4.82 -8.03
N THR A 20 -4.55 -4.36 -6.93
CA THR A 20 -5.08 -5.26 -5.89
C THR A 20 -6.31 -6.03 -6.39
N ILE A 21 -7.20 -5.38 -7.15
CA ILE A 21 -8.35 -6.06 -7.78
C ILE A 21 -7.87 -7.14 -8.74
N ILE A 22 -6.91 -6.82 -9.61
CA ILE A 22 -6.32 -7.79 -10.55
C ILE A 22 -5.66 -8.95 -9.80
N PHE A 23 -4.91 -8.64 -8.73
CA PHE A 23 -4.30 -9.65 -7.87
C PHE A 23 -5.34 -10.56 -7.22
N ARG A 24 -6.42 -10.02 -6.64
CA ARG A 24 -7.48 -10.82 -6.01
C ARG A 24 -8.21 -11.71 -7.02
N ALA A 25 -8.48 -11.19 -8.22
CA ALA A 25 -9.07 -11.97 -9.31
C ALA A 25 -8.18 -13.15 -9.72
N GLY A 26 -6.89 -12.89 -9.96
CA GLY A 26 -5.91 -13.92 -10.31
C GLY A 26 -5.72 -14.95 -9.21
N LEU A 27 -5.55 -14.49 -7.97
CA LEU A 27 -5.35 -15.35 -6.80
C LEU A 27 -6.55 -16.28 -6.56
N SER A 28 -7.77 -15.73 -6.52
CA SER A 28 -8.99 -16.52 -6.25
C SER A 28 -9.23 -17.55 -7.36
N THR A 29 -8.95 -17.19 -8.61
CA THR A 29 -9.02 -18.10 -9.76
C THR A 29 -7.99 -19.22 -9.64
N ALA A 30 -6.74 -18.90 -9.31
CA ALA A 30 -5.66 -19.88 -9.16
C ALA A 30 -5.93 -20.84 -7.99
N ILE A 31 -6.43 -20.34 -6.86
CA ILE A 31 -6.83 -21.16 -5.71
C ILE A 31 -7.99 -22.09 -6.08
N THR A 32 -9.03 -21.58 -6.75
CA THR A 32 -10.19 -22.37 -7.18
C THR A 32 -9.77 -23.55 -8.06
N ASN A 33 -8.82 -23.33 -8.95
CA ASN A 33 -8.29 -24.34 -9.86
C ASN A 33 -7.10 -25.15 -9.29
N LYS A 34 -6.74 -24.95 -8.01
CA LYS A 34 -5.63 -25.63 -7.34
C LYS A 34 -4.28 -25.49 -8.07
N MET A 35 -4.09 -24.35 -8.75
CA MET A 35 -2.89 -24.07 -9.54
C MET A 35 -1.80 -23.42 -8.67
N THR A 36 -1.05 -24.22 -7.93
CA THR A 36 -0.04 -23.73 -6.96
C THR A 36 0.98 -22.77 -7.58
N ILE A 37 1.49 -23.07 -8.79
CA ILE A 37 2.45 -22.20 -9.49
C ILE A 37 1.80 -20.84 -9.80
N ALA A 38 0.54 -20.82 -10.24
CA ALA A 38 -0.16 -19.58 -10.54
C ALA A 38 -0.40 -18.73 -9.28
N ILE A 39 -0.68 -19.34 -8.13
CA ILE A 39 -0.78 -18.64 -6.83
C ILE A 39 0.51 -17.88 -6.53
N ILE A 40 1.66 -18.56 -6.67
CA ILE A 40 2.98 -17.96 -6.43
C ILE A 40 3.24 -16.83 -7.43
N LEU A 41 2.97 -17.06 -8.72
CA LEU A 41 3.15 -16.04 -9.76
C LEU A 41 2.28 -14.81 -9.52
N CYS A 42 1.01 -14.96 -9.12
CA CYS A 42 0.15 -13.83 -8.76
C CYS A 42 0.77 -13.00 -7.64
N ALA A 43 1.31 -13.63 -6.59
CA ALA A 43 1.94 -12.93 -5.47
C ALA A 43 3.24 -12.21 -5.90
N VAL A 44 4.12 -12.88 -6.64
CA VAL A 44 5.40 -12.30 -7.10
C VAL A 44 5.17 -11.14 -8.06
N ILE A 45 4.27 -11.30 -9.04
CA ILE A 45 3.94 -10.24 -10.01
C ILE A 45 3.34 -9.04 -9.28
N TYR A 46 2.40 -9.27 -8.36
CA TYR A 46 1.81 -8.19 -7.57
C TYR A 46 2.86 -7.43 -6.76
N ALA A 47 3.79 -8.14 -6.10
CA ALA A 47 4.87 -7.52 -5.35
C ALA A 47 5.78 -6.64 -6.25
N ILE A 48 6.17 -7.13 -7.42
CA ILE A 48 6.99 -6.38 -8.39
C ILE A 48 6.26 -5.12 -8.87
N LEU A 49 4.99 -5.25 -9.26
CA LEU A 49 4.20 -4.11 -9.76
C LEU A 49 3.99 -3.06 -8.66
N MET A 50 3.70 -3.50 -7.42
CA MET A 50 3.56 -2.61 -6.27
C MET A 50 4.87 -1.88 -5.94
N TRP A 51 6.01 -2.57 -6.04
CA TRP A 51 7.33 -1.94 -5.86
C TRP A 51 7.58 -0.83 -6.89
N PHE A 52 7.33 -1.11 -8.17
CA PHE A 52 7.48 -0.09 -9.22
C PHE A 52 6.49 1.07 -9.03
N ASN A 53 5.24 0.78 -8.70
CA ASN A 53 4.22 1.80 -8.42
C ASN A 53 4.67 2.74 -7.28
N GLY A 54 5.10 2.17 -6.15
CA GLY A 54 5.59 2.93 -5.00
C GLY A 54 6.85 3.74 -5.32
N ARG A 55 7.85 3.13 -5.97
CA ARG A 55 9.10 3.82 -6.32
C ARG A 55 8.86 4.99 -7.28
N TYR A 56 8.00 4.79 -8.29
CA TYR A 56 7.73 5.81 -9.30
C TYR A 56 6.99 7.02 -8.73
N PHE A 57 5.87 6.79 -8.04
CA PHE A 57 5.08 7.89 -7.48
C PHE A 57 5.68 8.48 -6.21
N GLY A 58 6.40 7.69 -5.41
CA GLY A 58 7.13 8.18 -4.25
C GLY A 58 8.23 9.17 -4.64
N LYS A 59 9.03 8.86 -5.67
CA LYS A 59 10.03 9.79 -6.21
C LYS A 59 9.39 11.09 -6.70
N LYS A 60 8.32 10.98 -7.50
CA LYS A 60 7.60 12.16 -8.01
C LYS A 60 6.94 13.00 -6.91
N ASP A 61 6.46 12.37 -5.84
CA ASP A 61 5.87 13.08 -4.71
C ASP A 61 6.92 13.88 -3.96
N TYR A 62 8.08 13.26 -3.69
CA TYR A 62 9.21 13.92 -3.07
C TYR A 62 9.69 15.13 -3.88
N GLU A 63 9.81 14.99 -5.21
CA GLU A 63 10.20 16.10 -6.10
C GLU A 63 9.17 17.24 -6.14
N TYR A 64 7.87 16.93 -6.01
CA TYR A 64 6.79 17.93 -6.02
C TYR A 64 6.66 18.68 -4.70
N LEU A 65 6.74 17.94 -3.59
CA LEU A 65 6.66 18.45 -2.23
C LEU A 65 7.51 17.50 -1.35
N PRO A 66 8.74 17.89 -1.00
CA PRO A 66 9.66 17.06 -0.22
C PRO A 66 9.23 17.04 1.25
N LEU A 67 8.05 16.46 1.50
CA LEU A 67 7.58 16.17 2.85
C LEU A 67 8.50 15.14 3.45
N TYR A 68 8.99 15.46 4.64
CA TYR A 68 9.70 14.48 5.43
C TYR A 68 8.69 13.54 6.11
N ASP A 69 8.17 12.56 5.35
CA ASP A 69 7.19 11.58 5.81
C ASP A 69 7.69 10.12 5.86
N VAL A 70 8.94 9.89 5.42
CA VAL A 70 9.60 8.57 5.32
C VAL A 70 8.67 7.51 4.71
N GLY A 71 7.86 7.92 3.72
CA GLY A 71 6.95 7.04 2.98
C GLY A 71 5.70 6.63 3.74
N PHE A 72 5.45 7.13 4.97
CA PHE A 72 4.29 6.72 5.78
C PHE A 72 2.96 6.87 5.04
N ARG A 73 2.77 7.99 4.33
CA ARG A 73 1.54 8.26 3.55
C ARG A 73 1.28 7.18 2.50
N PHE A 74 2.33 6.70 1.84
CA PHE A 74 2.24 5.63 0.84
C PHE A 74 1.94 4.27 1.47
N HIS A 75 2.56 3.95 2.61
CA HIS A 75 2.29 2.69 3.33
C HIS A 75 0.88 2.65 3.91
N LEU A 76 0.40 3.75 4.50
CA LEU A 76 -0.98 3.89 4.98
C LEU A 76 -1.98 3.73 3.84
N SER A 77 -1.74 4.41 2.71
CA SER A 77 -2.60 4.28 1.53
C SER A 77 -2.65 2.85 1.01
N THR A 78 -1.51 2.15 0.97
CA THR A 78 -1.44 0.76 0.53
C THR A 78 -2.20 -0.17 1.47
N PHE A 79 -2.03 0.04 2.79
CA PHE A 79 -2.76 -0.71 3.82
C PHE A 79 -4.27 -0.57 3.63
N ILE A 80 -4.78 0.67 3.51
CA ILE A 80 -6.22 0.91 3.35
C ILE A 80 -6.73 0.29 2.05
N ALA A 81 -6.06 0.57 0.92
CA ALA A 81 -6.49 0.07 -0.38
C ALA A 81 -6.51 -1.45 -0.44
N HIS A 82 -5.42 -2.10 0.01
CA HIS A 82 -5.30 -3.56 -0.05
C HIS A 82 -6.34 -4.27 0.81
N ASN A 83 -6.49 -3.84 2.08
CA ASN A 83 -7.41 -4.48 3.01
C ASN A 83 -8.86 -4.20 2.65
N THR A 84 -9.18 -3.01 2.15
CA THR A 84 -10.54 -2.69 1.68
C THR A 84 -10.93 -3.57 0.51
N VAL A 85 -10.10 -3.66 -0.54
CA VAL A 85 -10.37 -4.53 -1.69
C VAL A 85 -10.48 -5.99 -1.26
N SER A 86 -9.58 -6.46 -0.38
CA SER A 86 -9.60 -7.85 0.09
C SER A 86 -10.85 -8.17 0.90
N LEU A 87 -11.32 -7.25 1.75
CA LEU A 87 -12.57 -7.42 2.50
C LEU A 87 -13.79 -7.40 1.58
N LEU A 88 -13.86 -6.42 0.67
CA LEU A 88 -14.94 -6.31 -0.31
C LEU A 88 -15.02 -7.56 -1.20
N TRP A 89 -13.87 -8.19 -1.47
CA TRP A 89 -13.83 -9.44 -2.22
C TRP A 89 -14.69 -10.54 -1.58
N PHE A 90 -14.68 -10.65 -0.25
CA PHE A 90 -15.53 -11.59 0.49
C PHE A 90 -16.96 -11.08 0.63
N VAL A 91 -17.16 -9.76 0.82
CA VAL A 91 -18.51 -9.17 0.92
C VAL A 91 -19.32 -9.43 -0.35
N PHE A 92 -18.67 -9.40 -1.52
CA PHE A 92 -19.30 -9.64 -2.81
C PHE A 92 -19.23 -11.11 -3.30
N ALA A 93 -18.78 -12.04 -2.45
CA ALA A 93 -18.68 -13.46 -2.77
C ALA A 93 -17.80 -13.77 -4.00
N PHE A 94 -16.71 -13.01 -4.21
CA PHE A 94 -15.76 -13.20 -5.30
C PHE A 94 -14.60 -14.14 -4.95
N GLU A 95 -14.48 -14.53 -3.68
CA GLU A 95 -13.45 -15.43 -3.18
C GLU A 95 -13.60 -16.85 -3.72
N SER A 96 -12.50 -17.60 -3.70
CA SER A 96 -12.56 -19.05 -3.85
C SER A 96 -13.23 -19.69 -2.63
N LYS A 97 -13.96 -20.79 -2.83
CA LYS A 97 -14.51 -21.63 -1.74
C LYS A 97 -13.45 -22.22 -0.79
N TYR A 98 -12.18 -22.18 -1.18
CA TYR A 98 -11.05 -22.64 -0.35
C TYR A 98 -10.38 -21.51 0.44
N GLU A 99 -10.78 -20.25 0.23
CA GLU A 99 -10.26 -19.12 0.98
C GLU A 99 -11.02 -18.96 2.30
N ASN A 100 -10.33 -18.42 3.31
CA ASN A 100 -10.90 -18.16 4.62
C ASN A 100 -10.71 -16.70 5.00
N ILE A 101 -11.81 -16.00 5.28
CA ILE A 101 -11.81 -14.59 5.65
C ILE A 101 -10.93 -14.30 6.89
N LYS A 102 -10.75 -15.28 7.79
CA LYS A 102 -9.85 -15.15 8.94
C LYS A 102 -8.41 -14.84 8.53
N VAL A 103 -7.96 -15.33 7.37
CA VAL A 103 -6.62 -15.03 6.84
C VAL A 103 -6.49 -13.54 6.53
N ILE A 104 -7.52 -12.91 5.95
CA ILE A 104 -7.55 -11.46 5.70
C ILE A 104 -7.47 -10.69 7.01
N TYR A 105 -8.28 -11.05 8.02
CA TYR A 105 -8.27 -10.36 9.31
C TYR A 105 -6.93 -10.47 10.06
N ILE A 106 -6.34 -11.67 10.10
CA ILE A 106 -5.05 -11.88 10.76
C ILE A 106 -3.95 -11.11 10.03
N THR A 107 -3.95 -11.14 8.69
CA THR A 107 -2.97 -10.40 7.88
C THR A 107 -3.09 -8.89 8.10
N ALA A 108 -4.32 -8.36 8.08
CA ALA A 108 -4.60 -6.95 8.36
C ALA A 108 -4.13 -6.55 9.75
N LEU A 109 -4.37 -7.39 10.77
CA LEU A 109 -3.96 -7.12 12.15
C LEU A 109 -2.43 -7.08 12.30
N ILE A 110 -1.73 -8.07 11.75
CA ILE A 110 -0.26 -8.13 11.78
C ILE A 110 0.31 -6.89 11.07
N TRP A 111 -0.20 -6.56 9.88
CA TRP A 111 0.26 -5.39 9.13
C TRP A 111 -0.05 -4.07 9.86
N LEU A 112 -1.21 -3.97 10.53
CA LEU A 112 -1.55 -2.79 11.31
C LEU A 112 -0.53 -2.51 12.43
N VAL A 113 -0.01 -3.56 13.09
CA VAL A 113 1.05 -3.40 14.09
C VAL A 113 2.30 -2.76 13.47
N PHE A 114 2.76 -3.25 12.33
CA PHE A 114 3.90 -2.65 11.62
C PHE A 114 3.61 -1.21 11.17
N LEU A 115 2.39 -0.93 10.74
CA LEU A 115 1.99 0.42 10.33
C LEU A 115 1.96 1.39 11.52
N ILE A 116 1.52 0.94 12.70
CA ILE A 116 1.57 1.73 13.94
C ILE A 116 3.03 2.02 14.32
N LEU A 117 3.92 1.03 14.26
CA LEU A 117 5.34 1.25 14.52
C LEU A 117 5.95 2.26 13.55
N HIS A 118 5.60 2.17 12.25
CA HIS A 118 6.05 3.13 11.25
C HIS A 118 5.47 4.53 11.49
N PHE A 119 4.22 4.64 11.93
CA PHE A 119 3.60 5.90 12.32
C PHE A 119 4.30 6.55 13.52
N LEU A 120 4.62 5.78 14.56
CA LEU A 120 5.36 6.27 15.74
C LEU A 120 6.76 6.77 15.34
N TYR A 121 7.44 6.04 14.46
CA TYR A 121 8.71 6.48 13.90
C TYR A 121 8.57 7.80 13.12
N PHE A 122 7.58 7.90 12.23
CA PHE A 122 7.25 9.13 11.50
C PHE A 122 6.99 10.32 12.44
N LEU A 123 6.25 10.12 13.54
CA LEU A 123 6.02 11.17 14.53
C LEU A 123 7.30 11.59 15.25
N SER A 124 8.19 10.65 15.56
CA SER A 124 9.45 10.92 16.24
C SER A 124 10.35 11.83 15.41
N ILE A 125 10.54 11.49 14.14
CA ILE A 125 11.45 12.21 13.24
C ILE A 125 10.86 13.54 12.75
N ARG A 126 9.53 13.67 12.64
CA ARG A 126 8.87 14.93 12.25
C ARG A 126 9.18 16.07 13.21
N LYS A 127 9.43 15.78 14.49
CA LYS A 127 9.85 16.77 15.50
C LYS A 127 11.16 17.47 15.12
N SER A 128 11.99 16.84 14.29
CA SER A 128 13.25 17.38 13.80
C SER A 128 13.10 18.18 12.50
N SER A 129 11.91 18.27 11.90
CA SER A 129 11.63 19.02 10.66
C SER A 129 11.18 20.47 10.94
N ILE A 130 11.42 21.39 10.01
CA ILE A 130 10.85 22.77 10.05
C ILE A 130 9.74 22.83 9.02
N LYS A 131 8.49 23.11 9.45
CA LYS A 131 7.31 23.12 8.56
C LYS A 131 7.10 21.82 7.74
N ASN A 132 7.49 20.66 8.26
CA ASN A 132 7.48 19.35 7.58
C ASN A 132 8.49 19.19 6.43
N LEU A 133 9.40 20.15 6.29
CA LEU A 133 10.51 20.07 5.36
C LEU A 133 11.75 19.63 6.13
N ASP A 134 12.58 18.83 5.48
CA ASP A 134 13.85 18.41 6.03
C ASP A 134 14.74 19.65 6.29
N LYS A 135 15.39 19.70 7.45
CA LYS A 135 16.23 20.84 7.83
C LYS A 135 17.43 20.99 6.90
N ASP A 136 17.97 19.87 6.44
CA ASP A 136 19.15 19.85 5.59
C ASP A 136 18.84 20.40 4.19
N ASN A 137 17.58 20.26 3.72
CA ASN A 137 17.12 20.80 2.44
C ASN A 137 16.71 22.29 2.49
N LEU A 138 16.76 22.94 3.66
CA LEU A 138 16.30 24.33 3.83
C LEU A 138 17.40 25.38 3.75
N PHE A 139 18.67 24.97 3.86
CA PHE A 139 19.82 25.86 3.94
C PHE A 139 20.90 25.60 2.86
N GLU A 140 20.59 24.76 1.88
CA GLU A 140 21.28 24.69 0.58
C GLU A 140 20.57 25.59 -0.44
#